data_AF-A0A2K3L2Q9-F1
#
_entry.id   AF-A0A2K3L2Q9-F1
#
_cell.length_a   1.000
_cell.length_b   1.000
_cell.length_c   1.000
_cell.angle_alpha   90.00
_cell.angle_beta   90.00
_cell.angle_gamma   90.00
#
_symmetry.space_group_name_H-M   'P 1'
#
loop_
_entity.id
_entity.type
_entity.pdbx_description
1 polymer ?
#
loop_
_entity_poly.entity_id
_entity_poly.type
_entity_poly.pdbx_seq_one_letter_code
_entity_poly.pdbx_strand_id
1 'polypeptide(L)'
;ACDYAKGKWVADSRRPLYSGFSCKQWLSVMWSCRMTQRPDFSFEGYRWQPKSCDMQEFDRSKFLTKMKDKTIAFIGDSLGRQQFQSLMCMATGGEESPEVENVGWEYGLVKHRGAIRPDGWAYRFPKTNTTILYYWSASLCDLVPLNNTDKLSDVAMHLDRPPAFMRQFLHRFDVLVLNTGHHWNRGKLTANRWIMHVNGKPNEDKMTAEIANAKNLAIYSVVKWLDLQLVSHPRLKAFFRTLSPRHFFNGDWNTGGSCDNTIPLSNGSEVSQEGSSDPVIEGALNGTKIKILDITPLSQLRDEAHMSRYTLRGTLNSSDCLHWCLPGIPDTWNELLVAQI
;
A
#
# COMPACT_ATOMS: atom_id res chain seq x y z
N ALA A 1 -13.50 -21.50 -3.34
CA ALA A 1 -12.43 -20.72 -2.66
C ALA A 1 -13.10 -19.61 -1.85
N CYS A 2 -12.51 -19.14 -0.75
CA CYS A 2 -13.09 -18.01 -0.02
C CYS A 2 -12.88 -16.69 -0.75
N ASP A 3 -13.94 -15.90 -0.83
CA ASP A 3 -13.88 -14.50 -1.23
C ASP A 3 -13.74 -13.63 0.03
N TYR A 4 -12.50 -13.19 0.29
CA TYR A 4 -12.18 -12.38 1.47
C TYR A 4 -12.69 -10.93 1.37
N ALA A 5 -13.10 -10.48 0.18
CA ALA A 5 -13.59 -9.12 -0.05
C ALA A 5 -15.08 -8.96 0.28
N LYS A 6 -15.83 -10.08 0.38
CA LYS A 6 -17.24 -10.11 0.79
C LYS A 6 -17.38 -10.46 2.25
N GLY A 7 -18.18 -9.70 2.97
CA GLY A 7 -18.26 -9.80 4.42
C GLY A 7 -18.83 -8.55 5.05
N LYS A 8 -18.58 -8.39 6.34
CA LYS A 8 -19.05 -7.23 7.09
C LYS A 8 -18.06 -6.78 8.15
N TRP A 9 -18.10 -5.49 8.45
CA TRP A 9 -17.46 -4.92 9.62
C TRP A 9 -18.27 -5.24 10.87
N VAL A 10 -17.60 -5.77 11.89
CA VAL A 10 -18.20 -6.11 13.19
C VAL A 10 -17.38 -5.48 14.30
N ALA A 11 -18.05 -4.97 15.33
CA ALA A 11 -17.38 -4.47 16.52
C ALA A 11 -16.62 -5.62 17.22
N ASP A 12 -15.44 -5.32 17.73
CA ASP A 12 -14.60 -6.30 18.42
C ASP A 12 -13.75 -5.61 19.50
N SER A 13 -13.99 -6.01 20.75
CA SER A 13 -13.31 -5.46 21.93
C SER A 13 -11.82 -5.83 22.01
N ARG A 14 -11.33 -6.75 21.17
CA ARG A 14 -9.91 -7.12 21.09
C ARG A 14 -9.09 -6.19 20.19
N ARG A 15 -9.74 -5.19 19.58
CA ARG A 15 -9.08 -4.20 18.71
C ARG A 15 -8.76 -2.91 19.48
N PRO A 16 -7.72 -2.15 19.05
CA PRO A 16 -6.77 -2.46 17.98
C PRO A 16 -5.75 -3.56 18.35
N LEU A 17 -5.06 -4.13 17.36
CA LEU A 17 -4.06 -5.19 17.57
C LEU A 17 -2.77 -4.72 18.26
N TYR A 18 -2.56 -3.40 18.28
CA TYR A 18 -1.44 -2.73 18.94
C TYR A 18 -1.86 -1.31 19.31
N SER A 19 -1.15 -0.70 20.25
CA SER A 19 -1.42 0.68 20.63
C SER A 19 -0.84 1.67 19.62
N GLY A 20 -1.68 2.59 19.12
CA GLY A 20 -1.22 3.70 18.28
C GLY A 20 -0.31 4.69 19.00
N PHE A 21 -0.16 4.61 20.32
CA PHE A 21 0.81 5.40 21.06
C PHE A 21 2.21 4.77 21.08
N SER A 22 2.33 3.45 20.93
CA SER A 22 3.57 2.73 21.21
C SER A 22 4.39 2.41 19.95
N CYS A 23 3.77 2.23 18.79
CA CYS A 23 4.46 1.81 17.55
C CYS A 23 5.30 2.92 16.86
N LYS A 24 6.04 3.71 17.63
CA LYS A 24 6.76 4.90 17.13
C LYS A 24 7.98 4.56 16.27
N GLN A 25 8.57 3.38 16.46
CA GLN A 25 9.76 2.94 15.71
C GLN A 25 9.46 2.75 14.21
N TRP A 26 8.26 2.27 13.89
CA TRP A 26 7.89 1.88 12.53
C TRP A 26 6.96 2.88 11.85
N LEU A 27 6.10 3.54 12.63
CA LEU A 27 5.03 4.39 12.13
C LEU A 27 5.52 5.81 11.89
N SER A 28 5.17 6.37 10.73
CA SER A 28 5.34 7.80 10.49
C SER A 28 4.46 8.57 11.48
N VAL A 29 5.03 9.54 12.19
CA VAL A 29 4.31 10.39 13.14
C VAL A 29 3.06 11.05 12.53
N MET A 30 3.10 11.38 11.23
CA MET A 30 1.96 11.94 10.50
C MET A 30 0.76 11.00 10.41
N TRP A 31 0.98 9.68 10.44
CA TRP A 31 -0.06 8.64 10.30
C TRP A 31 -0.48 8.03 11.64
N SER A 32 0.25 8.36 12.72
CA SER A 32 -0.07 7.96 14.09
C SER A 32 -1.11 8.90 14.68
N CYS A 33 -2.38 8.73 14.33
CA CYS A 33 -3.45 9.65 14.75
C CYS A 33 -3.59 9.75 16.28
N ARG A 34 -3.25 8.70 17.03
CA ARG A 34 -3.20 8.77 18.51
C ARG A 34 -2.20 9.80 19.04
N MET A 35 -1.19 10.18 18.25
CA MET A 35 -0.24 11.24 18.61
C MET A 35 -0.71 12.64 18.19
N THR A 36 -1.75 12.75 17.37
CA THR A 36 -2.27 14.04 16.88
C THR A 36 -3.36 14.59 17.82
N GLN A 37 -3.90 15.77 17.50
CA GLN A 37 -5.03 16.35 18.24
C GLN A 37 -6.39 15.74 17.87
N ARG A 38 -6.41 14.56 17.21
CA ARG A 38 -7.66 13.88 16.87
C ARG A 38 -8.41 13.48 18.15
N PRO A 39 -9.71 13.81 18.29
CA PRO A 39 -10.46 13.53 19.51
C PRO A 39 -11.12 12.14 19.55
N ASP A 40 -11.35 11.51 18.39
CA ASP A 40 -12.14 10.28 18.25
C ASP A 40 -11.31 9.10 17.71
N PHE A 41 -11.59 7.90 18.23
CA PHE A 41 -10.89 6.66 17.85
C PHE A 41 -11.81 5.44 17.84
N SER A 42 -13.13 5.65 17.79
CA SER A 42 -14.15 4.58 17.77
C SER A 42 -13.98 3.62 16.59
N PHE A 43 -13.43 4.11 15.48
CA PHE A 43 -13.13 3.34 14.27
C PHE A 43 -12.12 2.20 14.48
N GLU A 44 -11.26 2.29 15.51
CA GLU A 44 -10.28 1.25 15.83
C GLU A 44 -10.96 -0.04 16.36
N GLY A 45 -12.18 0.05 16.89
CA GLY A 45 -12.91 -1.05 17.54
C GLY A 45 -13.60 -2.04 16.62
N TYR A 46 -13.20 -2.15 15.35
CA TYR A 46 -13.87 -2.97 14.34
C TYR A 46 -12.91 -3.94 13.64
N ARG A 47 -13.42 -5.11 13.28
CA ARG A 47 -12.75 -6.07 12.40
C ARG A 47 -13.60 -6.42 11.20
N TRP A 48 -12.96 -6.87 10.14
CA TRP A 48 -13.64 -7.45 8.99
C TRP A 48 -13.95 -8.93 9.25
N GLN A 49 -15.16 -9.36 8.89
CA GLN A 49 -15.59 -10.75 8.94
C GLN A 49 -16.06 -11.19 7.55
N PRO A 50 -15.28 -12.02 6.83
CA PRO A 50 -15.71 -12.58 5.57
C PRO A 50 -17.00 -13.40 5.72
N LYS A 51 -17.84 -13.40 4.67
CA LYS A 51 -19.18 -14.04 4.73
C LYS A 51 -19.12 -15.56 4.68
N SER A 52 -18.20 -16.10 3.89
CA SER A 52 -18.17 -17.53 3.53
C SER A 52 -16.91 -18.26 4.01
N CYS A 53 -16.09 -17.64 4.87
CA CYS A 53 -14.98 -18.31 5.52
C CYS A 53 -14.55 -17.64 6.83
N ASP A 54 -13.86 -18.44 7.65
CA ASP A 54 -13.21 -17.95 8.84
C ASP A 54 -11.87 -17.30 8.48
N MET A 55 -11.73 -16.03 8.87
CA MET A 55 -10.43 -15.35 8.91
C MET A 55 -9.89 -15.47 10.33
N GLN A 56 -8.83 -16.27 10.50
CA GLN A 56 -8.19 -16.41 11.81
C GLN A 56 -7.67 -15.06 12.29
N GLU A 57 -7.81 -14.82 13.58
CA GLU A 57 -7.24 -13.64 14.22
C GLU A 57 -5.72 -13.60 14.02
N PHE A 58 -5.20 -12.42 13.72
CA PHE A 58 -3.78 -12.23 13.57
C PHE A 58 -3.04 -12.49 14.90
N ASP A 59 -2.07 -13.38 14.86
CA ASP A 59 -1.15 -13.64 15.96
C ASP A 59 0.28 -13.43 15.45
N ARG A 60 1.02 -12.51 16.09
CA ARG A 60 2.37 -12.13 15.67
C ARG A 60 3.35 -13.31 15.65
N SER A 61 3.25 -14.22 16.62
CA SER A 61 4.16 -15.36 16.74
C SER A 61 3.88 -16.40 15.66
N LYS A 62 2.61 -16.70 15.39
CA LYS A 62 2.19 -17.59 14.30
C LYS A 62 2.58 -16.99 12.95
N PHE A 63 2.36 -15.70 12.75
CA PHE A 63 2.75 -15.00 11.54
C PHE A 63 4.26 -15.08 11.30
N LEU A 64 5.10 -14.68 12.26
CA LEU A 64 6.56 -14.73 12.12
C LEU A 64 7.08 -16.16 11.92
N THR A 65 6.46 -17.16 12.59
CA THR A 65 6.79 -18.58 12.37
C THR A 65 6.45 -19.04 10.96
N LYS A 66 5.28 -18.67 10.44
CA LYS A 66 4.85 -18.97 9.06
C LYS A 66 5.74 -18.29 8.02
N MET A 67 6.30 -17.13 8.37
CA MET A 67 7.20 -16.34 7.54
C MET A 67 8.69 -16.57 7.82
N LYS A 68 9.02 -17.66 8.54
CA LYS A 68 10.40 -18.02 8.80
C LYS A 68 11.17 -18.19 7.48
N ASP A 69 12.35 -17.58 7.42
CA ASP A 69 13.27 -17.56 6.27
C ASP A 69 12.67 -16.95 4.98
N LYS A 70 11.63 -16.12 5.11
CA LYS A 70 10.92 -15.52 3.97
C LYS A 70 11.02 -14.00 3.94
N THR A 71 10.91 -13.45 2.73
CA THR A 71 10.84 -12.00 2.49
C THR A 71 9.45 -11.59 1.97
N ILE A 72 8.86 -10.58 2.62
CA ILE A 72 7.64 -9.90 2.18
C ILE A 72 8.03 -8.53 1.62
N ALA A 73 7.66 -8.26 0.38
CA ALA A 73 7.93 -7.00 -0.30
C ALA A 73 6.64 -6.25 -0.64
N PHE A 74 6.51 -5.02 -0.14
CA PHE A 74 5.50 -4.06 -0.59
C PHE A 74 6.15 -3.11 -1.60
N ILE A 75 5.60 -3.02 -2.82
CA ILE A 75 6.10 -2.11 -3.86
C ILE A 75 4.94 -1.24 -4.35
N GLY A 76 5.05 0.07 -4.17
CA GLY A 76 3.97 0.96 -4.57
C GLY A 76 4.06 2.38 -4.00
N ASP A 77 2.91 3.02 -3.91
CA ASP A 77 2.77 4.41 -3.44
C ASP A 77 2.75 4.55 -1.90
N SER A 78 2.34 5.73 -1.39
CA SER A 78 2.25 6.02 0.04
C SER A 78 1.29 5.12 0.81
N LEU A 79 0.24 4.58 0.18
CA LEU A 79 -0.68 3.64 0.81
C LEU A 79 -0.10 2.22 0.86
N GLY A 80 0.81 1.88 -0.05
CA GLY A 80 1.67 0.70 0.10
C GLY A 80 2.58 0.82 1.33
N ARG A 81 3.12 2.02 1.54
CA ARG A 81 3.92 2.32 2.74
C ARG A 81 3.10 2.25 4.02
N GLN A 82 1.84 2.74 4.02
CA GLN A 82 0.96 2.60 5.18
C GLN A 82 0.70 1.13 5.52
N GLN A 83 0.45 0.29 4.53
CA GLN A 83 0.26 -1.15 4.74
C GLN A 83 1.53 -1.82 5.28
N PHE A 84 2.71 -1.47 4.75
CA PHE A 84 3.99 -1.92 5.28
C PHE A 84 4.21 -1.52 6.75
N GLN A 85 3.97 -0.25 7.09
CA GLN A 85 4.16 0.25 8.46
C GLN A 85 3.16 -0.38 9.43
N SER A 86 1.91 -0.58 9.00
CA SER A 86 0.91 -1.34 9.73
C SER A 86 1.38 -2.77 10.01
N LEU A 87 1.93 -3.48 9.01
CA LEU A 87 2.42 -4.84 9.21
C LEU A 87 3.61 -4.89 10.17
N MET A 88 4.52 -3.92 10.09
CA MET A 88 5.63 -3.80 11.04
C MET A 88 5.12 -3.61 12.49
N CYS A 89 4.10 -2.76 12.68
CA CYS A 89 3.45 -2.61 13.98
C CYS A 89 2.79 -3.91 14.45
N MET A 90 2.01 -4.57 13.59
CA MET A 90 1.36 -5.84 13.93
C MET A 90 2.39 -6.93 14.30
N ALA A 91 3.47 -7.05 13.53
CA ALA A 91 4.51 -8.06 13.74
C ALA A 91 5.32 -7.83 15.03
N THR A 92 5.51 -6.58 15.43
CA THR A 92 6.19 -6.22 16.69
C THR A 92 5.23 -6.10 17.88
N GLY A 93 3.91 -6.18 17.66
CA GLY A 93 2.90 -5.83 18.66
C GLY A 93 2.85 -4.34 19.00
N GLY A 94 3.44 -3.49 18.15
CA GLY A 94 3.59 -2.06 18.36
C GLY A 94 4.53 -1.70 19.50
N GLU A 95 5.40 -2.62 19.91
CA GLU A 95 6.42 -2.42 20.92
C GLU A 95 7.73 -1.92 20.27
N GLU A 96 8.63 -1.37 21.07
CA GLU A 96 10.01 -1.14 20.63
C GLU A 96 10.71 -2.49 20.49
N SER A 97 11.30 -2.75 19.33
CA SER A 97 11.96 -4.01 19.01
C SER A 97 13.38 -3.71 18.54
N PRO A 98 14.33 -3.44 19.46
CA PRO A 98 15.71 -3.12 19.11
C PRO A 98 16.44 -4.28 18.43
N GLU A 99 15.94 -5.50 18.59
CA GLU A 99 16.44 -6.70 17.92
C GLU A 99 16.09 -6.76 16.43
N VAL A 100 15.13 -5.96 15.95
CA VAL A 100 14.78 -5.92 14.52
C VAL A 100 15.82 -5.11 13.76
N GLU A 101 16.50 -5.76 12.83
CA GLU A 101 17.66 -5.20 12.12
C GLU A 101 17.22 -4.42 10.88
N ASN A 102 17.82 -3.26 10.64
CA ASN A 102 17.69 -2.56 9.35
C ASN A 102 18.67 -3.17 8.33
N VAL A 103 18.11 -3.89 7.36
CA VAL A 103 18.85 -4.60 6.30
C VAL A 103 18.64 -3.96 4.93
N GLY A 104 18.22 -2.69 4.89
CA GLY A 104 17.93 -1.96 3.64
C GLY A 104 19.11 -1.96 2.66
N TRP A 105 20.34 -1.94 3.17
CA TRP A 105 21.56 -1.97 2.36
C TRP A 105 21.69 -3.22 1.49
N GLU A 106 21.17 -4.37 1.92
CA GLU A 106 21.19 -5.61 1.12
C GLU A 106 20.30 -5.55 -0.12
N TYR A 107 19.37 -4.59 -0.15
CA TYR A 107 18.44 -4.33 -1.25
C TYR A 107 18.76 -3.01 -1.96
N GLY A 108 19.91 -2.38 -1.67
CA GLY A 108 20.26 -1.07 -2.22
C GLY A 108 19.37 0.08 -1.72
N LEU A 109 18.59 -0.12 -0.66
CA LEU A 109 17.70 0.89 -0.07
C LEU A 109 18.46 1.80 0.89
N VAL A 110 19.57 2.35 0.42
CA VAL A 110 20.43 3.28 1.17
C VAL A 110 20.03 4.72 0.88
N LYS A 111 20.13 5.58 1.88
CA LYS A 111 19.84 7.00 1.71
C LYS A 111 20.97 7.64 0.88
N HIS A 112 20.67 8.03 -0.35
CA HIS A 112 21.63 8.75 -1.19
C HIS A 112 21.98 10.15 -0.63
N ARG A 113 23.19 10.63 -0.92
CA ARG A 113 23.67 11.95 -0.47
C ARG A 113 22.74 13.06 -0.98
N GLY A 114 22.16 13.82 -0.06
CA GLY A 114 21.23 14.91 -0.36
C GLY A 114 19.76 14.48 -0.51
N ALA A 115 19.46 13.18 -0.49
CA ALA A 115 18.07 12.73 -0.39
C ALA A 115 17.52 12.99 1.01
N ILE A 116 16.22 13.26 1.13
CA ILE A 116 15.57 13.44 2.44
C ILE A 116 15.44 12.09 3.16
N ARG A 117 15.14 11.02 2.41
CA ARG A 117 14.92 9.65 2.87
C ARG A 117 15.41 8.64 1.81
N PRO A 118 15.65 7.36 2.17
CA PRO A 118 15.87 6.30 1.18
C PRO A 118 14.60 6.04 0.36
N ASP A 119 14.75 5.33 -0.76
CA ASP A 119 13.65 4.92 -1.64
C ASP A 119 12.84 3.74 -1.08
N GLY A 120 13.15 3.30 0.14
CA GLY A 120 12.48 2.19 0.80
C GLY A 120 13.11 1.85 2.15
N TRP A 121 12.58 0.83 2.80
CA TRP A 121 13.10 0.26 4.04
C TRP A 121 13.01 -1.26 3.98
N ALA A 122 13.95 -1.96 4.59
CA ALA A 122 13.87 -3.41 4.80
C ALA A 122 14.29 -3.74 6.23
N TYR A 123 13.45 -4.48 6.94
CA TYR A 123 13.68 -4.86 8.33
C TYR A 123 13.64 -6.38 8.48
N ARG A 124 14.61 -6.92 9.20
CA ARG A 124 14.75 -8.37 9.45
C ARG A 124 14.50 -8.67 10.91
N PHE A 125 13.67 -9.69 11.16
CA PHE A 125 13.44 -10.29 12.47
C PHE A 125 14.43 -11.45 12.65
N PRO A 126 15.52 -11.32 13.44
CA PRO A 126 16.60 -12.29 13.42
C PRO A 126 16.19 -13.70 13.89
N LYS A 127 15.25 -13.79 14.86
CA LYS A 127 14.77 -15.07 15.41
C LYS A 127 14.14 -15.99 14.36
N THR A 128 13.46 -15.41 13.37
CA THR A 128 12.81 -16.17 12.29
C THR A 128 13.46 -15.94 10.94
N ASN A 129 14.47 -15.06 10.87
CA ASN A 129 15.08 -14.60 9.62
C ASN A 129 14.02 -14.09 8.61
N THR A 130 12.90 -13.55 9.12
CA THR A 130 11.83 -12.98 8.30
C THR A 130 12.21 -11.56 7.93
N THR A 131 12.14 -11.20 6.65
CA THR A 131 12.37 -9.82 6.19
C THR A 131 11.06 -9.22 5.70
N ILE A 132 10.74 -8.01 6.14
CA ILE A 132 9.61 -7.21 5.63
C ILE A 132 10.19 -5.93 5.06
N LEU A 133 9.85 -5.62 3.81
CA LEU A 133 10.37 -4.45 3.12
C LEU A 133 9.30 -3.67 2.37
N TYR A 134 9.62 -2.41 2.13
CA TYR A 134 8.88 -1.50 1.28
C TYR A 134 9.82 -0.81 0.30
N TYR A 135 9.39 -0.70 -0.96
CA TYR A 135 10.03 0.11 -1.99
C TYR A 135 9.04 1.10 -2.60
N TRP A 136 9.46 2.36 -2.70
CA TRP A 136 8.67 3.44 -3.28
C TRP A 136 8.67 3.34 -4.81
N SER A 137 7.52 2.99 -5.37
CA SER A 137 7.29 3.04 -6.81
C SER A 137 5.84 3.41 -7.09
N ALA A 138 5.55 4.71 -7.01
CA ALA A 138 4.17 5.19 -7.03
C ALA A 138 3.44 4.98 -8.37
N SER A 139 4.17 4.82 -9.48
CA SER A 139 3.61 4.50 -10.79
C SER A 139 3.73 3.01 -11.15
N LEU A 140 4.57 2.24 -10.45
CA LEU A 140 5.04 0.90 -10.85
C LEU A 140 5.75 0.85 -12.22
N CYS A 141 6.12 1.99 -12.78
CA CYS A 141 6.92 2.06 -14.00
C CYS A 141 8.41 2.03 -13.67
N ASP A 142 9.22 1.63 -14.65
CA ASP A 142 10.65 1.92 -14.61
C ASP A 142 10.90 3.41 -14.85
N LEU A 143 11.68 4.03 -13.97
CA LEU A 143 11.99 5.45 -14.00
C LEU A 143 13.48 5.62 -14.28
N VAL A 144 13.82 6.20 -15.44
CA VAL A 144 15.20 6.36 -15.89
C VAL A 144 15.48 7.85 -16.13
N PRO A 145 16.40 8.48 -15.39
CA PRO A 145 16.81 9.85 -15.69
C PRO A 145 17.30 9.96 -17.13
N LEU A 146 16.83 10.96 -17.88
CA LEU A 146 17.28 11.17 -19.26
C LEU A 146 18.74 11.67 -19.31
N ASN A 147 19.18 12.38 -18.26
CA ASN A 147 20.55 12.77 -18.05
C ASN A 147 20.98 12.48 -16.59
N ASN A 148 21.84 11.48 -16.40
CA ASN A 148 22.33 11.06 -15.08
C ASN A 148 23.25 12.08 -14.39
N THR A 149 23.73 13.10 -15.12
CA THR A 149 24.60 14.14 -14.57
C THR A 149 23.83 15.39 -14.12
N ASP A 150 22.60 15.56 -14.62
CA ASP A 150 21.73 16.70 -14.29
C ASP A 150 20.58 16.25 -13.38
N LYS A 151 20.58 16.72 -12.14
CA LYS A 151 19.49 16.44 -11.17
C LYS A 151 18.18 17.13 -11.54
N LEU A 152 18.25 18.15 -12.40
CA LEU A 152 17.13 18.78 -13.07
C LEU A 152 16.89 18.11 -14.44
N SER A 153 17.28 16.85 -14.55
CA SER A 153 16.75 15.81 -15.43
C SER A 153 15.22 15.78 -15.54
N ASP A 154 14.66 15.79 -16.76
CA ASP A 154 13.43 15.02 -16.98
C ASP A 154 13.73 13.52 -16.85
N VAL A 155 12.72 12.75 -16.47
CA VAL A 155 12.82 11.31 -16.18
C VAL A 155 11.89 10.55 -17.11
N ALA A 156 12.44 9.58 -17.84
CA ALA A 156 11.65 8.66 -18.65
C ALA A 156 10.88 7.71 -17.73
N MET A 157 9.55 7.76 -17.80
CA MET A 157 8.63 6.84 -17.15
C MET A 157 8.16 5.81 -18.16
N HIS A 158 8.75 4.62 -18.12
CA HIS A 158 8.44 3.53 -19.06
C HIS A 158 7.16 2.80 -18.65
N LEU A 159 6.07 3.05 -19.38
CA LEU A 159 4.75 2.46 -19.12
C LEU A 159 4.72 0.95 -19.39
N ASP A 160 5.68 0.43 -20.13
CA ASP A 160 5.77 -0.97 -20.57
C ASP A 160 6.81 -1.79 -19.78
N ARG A 161 7.43 -1.18 -18.75
CA ARG A 161 8.50 -1.81 -17.96
C ARG A 161 8.23 -1.69 -16.47
N PRO A 162 8.36 -2.78 -15.71
CA PRO A 162 8.27 -2.71 -14.26
C PRO A 162 9.49 -2.04 -13.64
N PRO A 163 9.41 -1.61 -12.36
CA PRO A 163 10.47 -0.86 -11.71
C PRO A 163 11.76 -1.68 -11.68
N ALA A 164 12.90 -1.03 -11.95
CA ALA A 164 14.23 -1.66 -11.89
C ALA A 164 14.46 -2.48 -10.61
N PHE A 165 14.08 -1.94 -9.45
CA PHE A 165 14.18 -2.63 -8.16
C PHE A 165 13.46 -3.98 -8.17
N MET A 166 12.23 -4.04 -8.68
CA MET A 166 11.45 -5.27 -8.74
C MET A 166 12.14 -6.29 -9.66
N ARG A 167 12.61 -5.86 -10.83
CA ARG A 167 13.34 -6.74 -11.77
C ARG A 167 14.61 -7.31 -11.16
N GLN A 168 15.33 -6.50 -10.37
CA GLN A 168 16.58 -6.90 -9.74
C GLN A 168 16.37 -7.88 -8.58
N PHE A 169 15.39 -7.63 -7.71
CA PHE A 169 15.25 -8.35 -6.44
C PHE A 169 14.12 -9.37 -6.38
N LEU A 170 13.34 -9.57 -7.44
CA LEU A 170 12.19 -10.50 -7.46
C LEU A 170 12.54 -11.88 -6.90
N HIS A 171 13.71 -12.40 -7.27
CA HIS A 171 14.19 -13.72 -6.86
C HIS A 171 14.42 -13.88 -5.34
N ARG A 172 14.45 -12.78 -4.58
CA ARG A 172 14.58 -12.78 -3.11
C ARG A 172 13.23 -12.74 -2.39
N PHE A 173 12.12 -12.58 -3.11
CA PHE A 173 10.81 -12.40 -2.49
C PHE A 173 10.03 -13.72 -2.42
N ASP A 174 9.31 -13.91 -1.31
CA ASP A 174 8.37 -15.03 -1.13
C ASP A 174 6.92 -14.55 -1.16
N VAL A 175 6.69 -13.29 -0.78
CA VAL A 175 5.41 -12.59 -0.90
C VAL A 175 5.67 -11.21 -1.49
N LEU A 176 4.95 -10.88 -2.56
CA LEU A 176 5.02 -9.56 -3.20
C LEU A 176 3.63 -8.93 -3.21
N VAL A 177 3.51 -7.70 -2.74
CA VAL A 177 2.26 -6.92 -2.76
C VAL A 177 2.51 -5.64 -3.54
N LEU A 178 1.81 -5.52 -4.68
CA LEU A 178 1.87 -4.35 -5.55
C LEU A 178 0.68 -3.43 -5.31
N ASN A 179 0.89 -2.11 -5.40
CA ASN A 179 -0.20 -1.15 -5.48
C ASN A 179 0.19 0.12 -6.23
N THR A 180 -0.79 0.76 -6.87
CA THR A 180 -0.63 2.06 -7.55
C THR A 180 -1.99 2.72 -7.73
N GLY A 181 -2.02 4.05 -7.84
CA GLY A 181 -3.27 4.75 -8.15
C GLY A 181 -3.19 6.25 -7.98
N HIS A 182 -3.14 6.73 -6.74
CA HIS A 182 -3.35 8.16 -6.43
C HIS A 182 -2.29 9.11 -6.99
N HIS A 183 -1.12 8.59 -7.37
CA HIS A 183 -0.05 9.36 -8.02
C HIS A 183 -0.21 9.52 -9.54
N TRP A 184 -1.17 8.82 -10.16
CA TRP A 184 -1.53 9.00 -11.57
C TRP A 184 -2.41 10.24 -11.74
N ASN A 185 -1.79 11.42 -11.61
CA ASN A 185 -2.41 12.71 -11.88
C ASN A 185 -1.38 13.70 -12.43
N ARG A 186 -1.85 14.70 -13.17
CA ARG A 186 -0.99 15.64 -13.91
C ARG A 186 -0.02 16.38 -12.99
N GLY A 187 -0.50 16.82 -11.82
CA GLY A 187 0.32 17.55 -10.84
C GLY A 187 1.50 16.72 -10.35
N LYS A 188 1.30 15.43 -10.03
CA LYS A 188 2.39 14.54 -9.61
C LYS A 188 3.34 14.20 -10.75
N LEU A 189 2.84 13.93 -11.95
CA LEU A 189 3.71 13.63 -13.10
C LEU A 189 4.59 14.84 -13.46
N THR A 190 4.02 16.05 -13.51
CA THR A 190 4.78 17.29 -13.75
C THR A 190 5.79 17.58 -12.63
N ALA A 191 5.38 17.47 -11.35
CA ALA A 191 6.27 17.75 -10.23
C ALA A 191 7.46 16.78 -10.15
N ASN A 192 7.28 15.53 -10.60
CA ASN A 192 8.36 14.55 -10.69
C ASN A 192 9.07 14.56 -12.05
N ARG A 193 8.65 15.43 -12.99
CA ARG A 193 9.23 15.57 -14.34
C ARG A 193 9.24 14.28 -15.14
N TRP A 194 8.17 13.50 -14.98
CA TRP A 194 8.01 12.23 -15.65
C TRP A 194 7.48 12.44 -17.07
N ILE A 195 8.24 11.98 -18.04
CA ILE A 195 7.87 11.93 -19.45
C ILE A 195 7.52 10.49 -19.78
N MET A 196 6.31 10.26 -20.31
CA MET A 196 5.85 8.91 -20.63
C MET A 196 6.66 8.33 -21.79
N HIS A 197 7.19 7.12 -21.61
CA HIS A 197 7.90 6.37 -22.63
C HIS A 197 7.24 5.01 -22.86
N VAL A 198 7.27 4.55 -24.11
CA VAL A 198 6.85 3.21 -24.54
C VAL A 198 7.88 2.70 -25.55
N ASN A 199 8.29 1.44 -25.45
CA ASN A 199 9.31 0.83 -26.30
C ASN A 199 10.64 1.62 -26.32
N GLY A 200 10.99 2.21 -25.17
CA GLY A 200 12.23 2.99 -25.01
C GLY A 200 12.21 4.42 -25.56
N LYS A 201 11.12 4.87 -26.20
CA LYS A 201 11.01 6.22 -26.80
C LYS A 201 9.91 7.04 -26.13
N PRO A 202 9.95 8.38 -26.20
CA PRO A 202 8.84 9.23 -25.78
C PRO A 202 7.53 8.78 -26.43
N ASN A 203 6.45 8.76 -25.66
CA ASN A 203 5.13 8.38 -26.15
C ASN A 203 4.56 9.49 -27.06
N GLU A 204 4.35 9.17 -28.33
CA GLU A 204 3.74 10.07 -29.33
C GLU A 204 2.23 9.83 -29.51
N ASP A 205 1.70 8.71 -28.97
CA ASP A 205 0.29 8.37 -29.07
C ASP A 205 -0.55 9.18 -28.07
N LYS A 206 -1.46 10.00 -28.60
CA LYS A 206 -2.32 10.89 -27.80
C LYS A 206 -3.25 10.11 -26.87
N MET A 207 -3.72 8.93 -27.28
CA MET A 207 -4.62 8.13 -26.46
C MET A 207 -3.89 7.57 -25.24
N THR A 208 -2.69 7.06 -25.41
CA THR A 208 -1.82 6.56 -24.34
C THR A 208 -1.31 7.70 -23.46
N ALA A 209 -1.21 8.93 -23.99
CA ALA A 209 -0.82 10.10 -23.20
C ALA A 209 -1.89 10.53 -22.17
N GLU A 210 -3.15 10.12 -22.35
CA GLU A 210 -4.19 10.30 -21.33
C GLU A 210 -3.81 9.51 -20.07
N ILE A 211 -3.78 10.19 -18.92
CA ILE A 211 -3.24 9.63 -17.67
C ILE A 211 -3.94 8.33 -17.25
N ALA A 212 -5.26 8.23 -17.47
CA ALA A 212 -6.01 7.02 -17.17
C ALA A 212 -5.58 5.85 -18.06
N ASN A 213 -5.37 6.09 -19.35
CA ASN A 213 -4.92 5.07 -20.30
C ASN A 213 -3.46 4.68 -20.04
N ALA A 214 -2.60 5.65 -19.75
CA ALA A 214 -1.22 5.42 -19.36
C ALA A 214 -1.12 4.52 -18.10
N LYS A 215 -1.95 4.81 -17.09
CA LYS A 215 -2.05 3.99 -15.87
C LYS A 215 -2.47 2.57 -16.19
N ASN A 216 -3.50 2.40 -17.02
CA ASN A 216 -3.99 1.09 -17.40
C ASN A 216 -2.89 0.31 -18.15
N LEU A 217 -2.22 0.94 -19.12
CA LEU A 217 -1.09 0.33 -19.83
C LEU A 217 0.02 -0.11 -18.87
N ALA A 218 0.38 0.72 -17.89
CA ALA A 218 1.36 0.38 -16.87
C ALA A 218 0.95 -0.83 -16.03
N ILE A 219 -0.28 -0.85 -15.52
CA ILE A 219 -0.80 -1.97 -14.73
C ILE A 219 -0.76 -3.27 -15.55
N TYR A 220 -1.31 -3.27 -16.76
CA TYR A 220 -1.32 -4.46 -17.61
C TYR A 220 0.10 -4.93 -17.98
N SER A 221 1.02 -4.00 -18.25
CA SER A 221 2.41 -4.33 -18.59
C SER A 221 3.17 -4.95 -17.41
N VAL A 222 3.00 -4.39 -16.20
CA VAL A 222 3.60 -4.92 -14.97
C VAL A 222 3.04 -6.29 -14.62
N VAL A 223 1.72 -6.45 -14.71
CA VAL A 223 1.04 -7.73 -14.43
C VAL A 223 1.47 -8.80 -15.42
N LYS A 224 1.48 -8.49 -16.73
CA LYS A 224 1.96 -9.42 -17.76
C LYS A 224 3.40 -9.83 -17.52
N TRP A 225 4.29 -8.87 -17.22
CA TRP A 225 5.68 -9.19 -16.93
C TRP A 225 5.81 -10.09 -15.70
N LEU A 226 5.11 -9.77 -14.61
CA LEU A 226 5.20 -10.51 -13.36
C LEU A 226 4.67 -11.94 -13.51
N ASP A 227 3.54 -12.13 -14.20
CA ASP A 227 2.99 -13.46 -14.45
C ASP A 227 3.97 -14.37 -15.22
N LEU A 228 4.66 -13.82 -16.23
CA LEU A 228 5.74 -14.51 -16.92
C LEU A 228 6.90 -14.88 -15.97
N GLN A 229 7.26 -14.00 -15.03
CA GLN A 229 8.31 -14.30 -14.06
C GLN A 229 7.90 -15.37 -13.03
N LEU A 230 6.61 -15.49 -12.70
CA LEU A 230 6.13 -16.48 -11.74
C LEU A 230 6.35 -17.93 -12.20
N VAL A 231 6.55 -18.16 -13.51
CA VAL A 231 6.97 -19.47 -14.04
C VAL A 231 8.31 -19.90 -13.45
N SER A 232 9.26 -18.97 -13.31
CA SER A 232 10.60 -19.21 -12.76
C SER A 232 10.66 -19.05 -11.24
N HIS A 233 9.59 -18.56 -10.60
CA HIS A 233 9.53 -18.29 -9.16
C HIS A 233 8.30 -18.97 -8.52
N PRO A 234 8.19 -20.31 -8.56
CA PRO A 234 6.96 -21.02 -8.18
C PRO A 234 6.59 -20.88 -6.69
N ARG A 235 7.52 -20.43 -5.84
CA ARG A 235 7.27 -20.17 -4.41
C ARG A 235 6.77 -18.75 -4.13
N LEU A 236 6.93 -17.81 -5.07
CA LEU A 236 6.53 -16.42 -4.88
C LEU A 236 5.00 -16.31 -4.94
N LYS A 237 4.39 -15.81 -3.87
CA LYS A 237 2.98 -15.43 -3.84
C LYS A 237 2.86 -13.93 -4.16
N ALA A 238 2.39 -13.63 -5.36
CA ALA A 238 2.17 -12.26 -5.80
C ALA A 238 0.72 -11.82 -5.57
N PHE A 239 0.56 -10.60 -5.07
CA PHE A 239 -0.70 -9.92 -4.86
C PHE A 239 -0.67 -8.55 -5.54
N PHE A 240 -1.78 -8.14 -6.13
CA PHE A 240 -2.00 -6.76 -6.52
C PHE A 240 -3.19 -6.22 -5.73
N ARG A 241 -2.94 -5.20 -4.92
CA ARG A 241 -3.95 -4.58 -4.07
C ARG A 241 -4.76 -3.58 -4.86
N THR A 242 -6.08 -3.64 -4.73
CA THR A 242 -7.00 -2.70 -5.36
C THR A 242 -6.85 -1.27 -4.81
N LEU A 243 -7.42 -0.30 -5.53
CA LEU A 243 -7.33 1.11 -5.15
C LEU A 243 -7.95 1.35 -3.77
N SER A 244 -7.17 1.93 -2.85
CA SER A 244 -7.73 2.42 -1.59
C SER A 244 -8.60 3.65 -1.86
N PRO A 245 -9.82 3.72 -1.33
CA PRO A 245 -10.74 4.84 -1.57
C PRO A 245 -10.28 6.13 -0.90
N ARG A 246 -10.89 7.23 -1.32
CA ARG A 246 -10.79 8.57 -0.73
C ARG A 246 -12.20 9.03 -0.39
N HIS A 247 -12.37 9.74 0.73
CA HIS A 247 -13.69 10.20 1.18
C HIS A 247 -13.72 11.72 1.36
N PHE A 248 -13.78 12.48 0.27
CA PHE A 248 -13.97 13.91 0.37
C PHE A 248 -15.46 14.28 0.31
N PHE A 249 -15.91 15.08 1.27
CA PHE A 249 -17.24 15.68 1.30
C PHE A 249 -17.16 17.19 1.11
N ASN A 250 -18.16 17.76 0.42
CA ASN A 250 -18.29 19.20 0.14
C ASN A 250 -17.11 19.84 -0.62
N GLY A 251 -16.42 19.05 -1.44
CA GLY A 251 -15.26 19.47 -2.23
C GLY A 251 -14.31 18.31 -2.47
N ASP A 252 -13.14 18.59 -3.01
CA ASP A 252 -12.00 17.67 -3.14
C ASP A 252 -10.79 18.27 -2.40
N TRP A 253 -9.65 17.58 -2.42
CA TRP A 253 -8.41 17.94 -1.72
C TRP A 253 -7.94 19.39 -1.95
N ASN A 254 -8.29 20.01 -3.09
CA ASN A 254 -7.91 21.38 -3.46
C ASN A 254 -9.08 22.38 -3.49
N THR A 255 -10.31 21.95 -3.20
CA THR A 255 -11.51 22.82 -3.24
C THR A 255 -12.24 22.89 -1.89
N GLY A 256 -11.56 22.54 -0.80
CA GLY A 256 -12.09 22.63 0.56
C GLY A 256 -12.83 21.38 1.04
N GLY A 257 -12.65 20.24 0.36
CA GLY A 257 -13.21 18.97 0.78
C GLY A 257 -12.67 18.49 2.13
N SER A 258 -13.48 17.72 2.86
CA SER A 258 -13.16 17.24 4.21
C SER A 258 -13.66 15.81 4.48
N CYS A 259 -13.20 15.21 5.57
CA CYS A 259 -13.52 13.84 6.01
C CYS A 259 -13.59 13.77 7.54
N ASP A 260 -14.39 14.66 8.15
CA ASP A 260 -14.54 14.74 9.61
C ASP A 260 -15.70 13.92 10.15
N ASN A 261 -16.28 13.02 9.35
CA ASN A 261 -17.24 12.07 9.87
C ASN A 261 -16.53 11.20 10.94
N THR A 262 -17.10 11.14 12.13
CA THR A 262 -16.57 10.35 13.26
C THR A 262 -17.51 9.20 13.65
N ILE A 263 -18.63 9.06 12.93
CA ILE A 263 -19.63 8.01 13.17
C ILE A 263 -19.21 6.78 12.36
N PRO A 264 -18.81 5.68 13.02
CA PRO A 264 -18.37 4.48 12.29
C PRO A 264 -19.50 3.86 11.49
N LEU A 265 -19.16 3.36 10.29
CA LEU A 265 -20.07 2.60 9.43
C LEU A 265 -21.31 3.39 8.96
N SER A 266 -21.20 4.71 8.85
CA SER A 266 -22.26 5.58 8.30
C SER A 266 -22.65 5.19 6.86
N ASN A 267 -21.71 4.63 6.11
CA ASN A 267 -21.88 4.15 4.73
C ASN A 267 -22.37 2.68 4.66
N GLY A 268 -22.74 2.08 5.79
CA GLY A 268 -23.11 0.67 5.89
C GLY A 268 -21.98 -0.20 6.43
N SER A 269 -22.29 -1.49 6.62
CA SER A 269 -21.36 -2.43 7.28
C SER A 269 -21.07 -3.69 6.47
N GLU A 270 -21.79 -3.99 5.40
CA GLU A 270 -21.66 -5.23 4.61
C GLU A 270 -21.26 -4.93 3.15
N VAL A 271 -20.40 -5.79 2.60
CA VAL A 271 -20.10 -5.87 1.18
C VAL A 271 -20.60 -7.23 0.67
N SER A 272 -21.55 -7.18 -0.26
CA SER A 272 -22.11 -8.37 -0.92
C SER A 272 -21.96 -8.34 -2.45
N GLN A 273 -21.31 -7.30 -3.00
CA GLN A 273 -21.14 -7.16 -4.45
C GLN A 273 -20.29 -8.31 -5.01
N GLU A 274 -20.60 -8.71 -6.25
CA GLU A 274 -19.79 -9.65 -7.01
C GLU A 274 -18.71 -8.90 -7.81
N GLY A 275 -17.50 -9.46 -7.86
CA GLY A 275 -16.35 -8.83 -8.50
C GLY A 275 -15.78 -7.63 -7.73
N SER A 276 -14.65 -7.14 -8.22
CA SER A 276 -13.92 -6.01 -7.66
C SER A 276 -14.52 -4.67 -8.11
N SER A 277 -14.50 -3.68 -7.22
CA SER A 277 -14.80 -2.28 -7.59
C SER A 277 -13.68 -1.61 -8.42
N ASP A 278 -12.56 -2.31 -8.62
CA ASP A 278 -11.44 -1.89 -9.46
C ASP A 278 -11.33 -2.78 -10.70
N PRO A 279 -12.10 -2.48 -11.77
CA PRO A 279 -12.19 -3.34 -12.96
C PRO A 279 -10.89 -3.35 -13.77
N VAL A 280 -10.03 -2.33 -13.61
CA VAL A 280 -8.73 -2.29 -14.29
C VAL A 280 -7.80 -3.33 -13.68
N ILE A 281 -7.71 -3.37 -12.35
CA ILE A 281 -6.88 -4.37 -11.66
C ILE A 281 -7.49 -5.76 -11.84
N GLU A 282 -8.81 -5.93 -11.66
CA GLU A 282 -9.47 -7.22 -11.88
C GLU A 282 -9.25 -7.75 -13.30
N GLY A 283 -9.45 -6.90 -14.31
CA GLY A 283 -9.23 -7.26 -15.72
C GLY A 283 -7.77 -7.60 -16.03
N ALA A 284 -6.81 -6.85 -15.48
CA ALA A 284 -5.39 -7.12 -15.69
C ALA A 284 -4.96 -8.46 -15.11
N LEU A 285 -5.52 -8.86 -13.97
CA LEU A 285 -5.17 -10.10 -13.26
C LEU A 285 -5.89 -11.33 -13.81
N ASN A 286 -6.94 -11.16 -14.62
CA ASN A 286 -7.74 -12.25 -15.15
C ASN A 286 -6.86 -13.24 -15.95
N GLY A 287 -6.93 -14.53 -15.58
CA GLY A 287 -6.13 -15.59 -16.20
C GLY A 287 -4.66 -15.66 -15.74
N THR A 288 -4.22 -14.77 -14.85
CA THR A 288 -2.85 -14.77 -14.30
C THR A 288 -2.76 -15.56 -12.99
N LYS A 289 -1.53 -15.84 -12.52
CA LYS A 289 -1.26 -16.44 -11.21
C LYS A 289 -1.22 -15.41 -10.06
N ILE A 290 -1.35 -14.13 -10.37
CA ILE A 290 -1.29 -13.04 -9.39
C ILE A 290 -2.66 -12.91 -8.73
N LYS A 291 -2.68 -12.87 -7.39
CA LYS A 291 -3.92 -12.76 -6.63
C LYS A 291 -4.35 -11.30 -6.51
N ILE A 292 -5.64 -11.04 -6.62
CA ILE A 292 -6.21 -9.76 -6.24
C ILE A 292 -6.27 -9.68 -4.70
N LEU A 293 -5.71 -8.62 -4.12
CA LEU A 293 -5.96 -8.26 -2.72
C LEU A 293 -7.01 -7.16 -2.72
N ASP A 294 -8.28 -7.56 -2.81
CA ASP A 294 -9.37 -6.62 -2.97
C ASP A 294 -9.79 -5.99 -1.63
N ILE A 295 -9.41 -4.72 -1.48
CA ILE A 295 -9.64 -3.92 -0.27
C ILE A 295 -10.57 -2.73 -0.52
N THR A 296 -10.90 -2.42 -1.78
CA THR A 296 -11.65 -1.22 -2.13
C THR A 296 -13.03 -1.19 -1.47
N PRO A 297 -13.91 -2.21 -1.65
CA PRO A 297 -15.28 -2.09 -1.18
C PRO A 297 -15.38 -2.09 0.36
N LEU A 298 -14.59 -2.92 1.05
CA LEU A 298 -14.59 -2.91 2.53
C LEU A 298 -14.02 -1.61 3.11
N SER A 299 -13.06 -0.97 2.43
CA SER A 299 -12.49 0.30 2.88
C SER A 299 -13.40 1.49 2.57
N GLN A 300 -14.28 1.37 1.56
CA GLN A 300 -15.25 2.41 1.18
C GLN A 300 -16.31 2.63 2.28
N LEU A 301 -16.52 1.63 3.13
CA LEU A 301 -17.45 1.71 4.26
C LEU A 301 -16.90 2.45 5.48
N ARG A 302 -15.63 2.89 5.42
CA ARG A 302 -14.84 3.29 6.59
C ARG A 302 -14.35 4.74 6.53
N ASP A 303 -15.16 5.64 5.99
CA ASP A 303 -14.79 7.04 5.79
C ASP A 303 -14.27 7.73 7.05
N GLU A 304 -14.75 7.30 8.22
CA GLU A 304 -14.36 7.84 9.50
C GLU A 304 -12.89 7.56 9.88
N ALA A 305 -12.22 6.58 9.26
CA ALA A 305 -10.89 6.15 9.67
C ALA A 305 -9.74 6.93 8.99
N HIS A 306 -10.06 7.91 8.12
CA HIS A 306 -9.06 8.80 7.52
C HIS A 306 -8.44 9.74 8.53
N MET A 307 -7.23 10.23 8.28
CA MET A 307 -6.54 11.15 9.20
C MET A 307 -7.26 12.49 9.38
N SER A 308 -7.97 12.93 8.34
CA SER A 308 -8.59 14.25 8.26
C SER A 308 -7.56 15.37 8.45
N ARG A 309 -7.93 16.42 9.16
CA ARG A 309 -7.18 17.67 9.37
C ARG A 309 -6.22 17.64 10.56
N TYR A 310 -6.18 16.55 11.32
CA TYR A 310 -5.48 16.50 12.61
C TYR A 310 -3.99 16.25 12.46
N THR A 311 -3.18 17.07 13.13
CA THR A 311 -1.72 16.92 13.20
C THR A 311 -1.25 17.02 14.64
N LEU A 312 0.06 16.83 14.87
CA LEU A 312 0.66 17.06 16.19
C LEU A 312 0.50 18.51 16.68
N ARG A 313 0.50 19.48 15.76
CA ARG A 313 0.59 20.91 16.08
C ARG A 313 -0.77 21.61 16.11
N GLY A 314 -1.85 20.88 15.87
CA GLY A 314 -3.17 21.48 15.68
C GLY A 314 -3.94 20.83 14.53
N THR A 315 -4.97 21.55 14.10
CA THR A 315 -5.72 21.24 12.88
C THR A 315 -5.21 22.07 11.71
N LEU A 316 -5.09 21.45 10.54
CA LEU A 316 -4.84 22.17 9.29
C LEU A 316 -6.14 22.69 8.68
N ASN A 317 -6.02 23.66 7.78
CA ASN A 317 -7.14 24.11 6.96
C ASN A 317 -7.49 23.13 5.82
N SER A 318 -6.59 22.18 5.53
CA SER A 318 -6.79 21.09 4.57
C SER A 318 -6.92 19.76 5.29
N SER A 319 -7.70 18.85 4.71
CA SER A 319 -7.91 17.50 5.24
C SER A 319 -7.18 16.46 4.39
N ASP A 320 -6.54 15.49 5.04
CA ASP A 320 -6.04 14.30 4.38
C ASP A 320 -7.10 13.19 4.44
N CYS A 321 -7.88 13.11 3.36
CA CYS A 321 -8.93 12.10 3.16
C CYS A 321 -8.51 10.98 2.21
N LEU A 322 -7.19 10.77 2.11
CA LEU A 322 -6.58 9.72 1.31
C LEU A 322 -5.88 8.72 2.22
N HIS A 323 -5.09 9.21 3.16
CA HIS A 323 -4.35 8.37 4.10
C HIS A 323 -5.22 7.98 5.29
N TRP A 324 -4.90 6.83 5.87
CA TRP A 324 -5.60 6.25 7.01
C TRP A 324 -4.86 6.51 8.31
N CYS A 325 -5.61 6.61 9.42
CA CYS A 325 -5.02 6.48 10.73
C CYS A 325 -4.47 5.05 10.95
N LEU A 326 -3.39 4.96 11.72
CA LEU A 326 -2.84 3.70 12.22
C LEU A 326 -2.75 3.72 13.76
N PRO A 327 -3.22 2.66 14.46
CA PRO A 327 -3.91 1.47 13.95
C PRO A 327 -5.25 1.79 13.26
N GLY A 328 -5.69 0.95 12.34
CA GLY A 328 -6.85 1.23 11.49
C GLY A 328 -6.99 0.33 10.27
N ILE A 329 -7.57 0.87 9.20
CA ILE A 329 -7.97 0.09 8.01
C ILE A 329 -6.83 -0.70 7.35
N PRO A 330 -5.59 -0.17 7.25
CA PRO A 330 -4.49 -0.96 6.70
C PRO A 330 -4.11 -2.20 7.54
N ASP A 331 -4.47 -2.26 8.82
CA ASP A 331 -4.29 -3.48 9.63
C ASP A 331 -5.19 -4.61 9.09
N THR A 332 -6.43 -4.29 8.73
CA THR A 332 -7.33 -5.25 8.06
C THR A 332 -6.80 -5.68 6.70
N TRP A 333 -6.20 -4.78 5.91
CA TRP A 333 -5.57 -5.18 4.64
C TRP A 333 -4.48 -6.24 4.84
N ASN A 334 -3.72 -6.12 5.93
CA ASN A 334 -2.71 -7.09 6.31
C ASN A 334 -3.31 -8.41 6.83
N GLU A 335 -4.42 -8.37 7.55
CA GLU A 335 -5.14 -9.60 7.93
C GLU A 335 -5.63 -10.38 6.71
N LEU A 336 -6.21 -9.68 5.71
CA LEU A 336 -6.64 -10.28 4.45
C LEU A 336 -5.47 -10.87 3.67
N LEU A 337 -4.32 -10.19 3.66
CA LEU A 337 -3.09 -10.69 3.05
C LEU A 337 -2.61 -11.97 3.76
N VAL A 338 -2.51 -11.94 5.10
CA VAL A 338 -1.99 -13.05 5.91
C VAL A 338 -2.88 -14.31 5.83
N ALA A 339 -4.18 -14.13 5.69
CA ALA A 339 -5.14 -15.21 5.47
C ALA A 339 -4.96 -15.92 4.11
N GLN A 340 -4.29 -15.28 3.14
CA GLN A 340 -4.11 -15.77 1.78
C GLN A 340 -2.68 -16.23 1.44
N ILE A 341 -1.71 -15.89 2.28
CA ILE A 341 -0.36 -16.48 2.32
C ILE A 341 -0.45 -17.84 2.98
#